data_AF-A0A0K5Z4E2-F1
#
_entry.id   AF-A0A0K5Z4E2-F1
#
_cell.length_a   1.000
_cell.length_b   1.000
_cell.length_c   1.000
_cell.angle_alpha   90.00
_cell.angle_beta   90.00
_cell.angle_gamma   90.00
#
_symmetry.space_group_name_H-M   'P 1'
#
loop_
_entity.id
_entity.type
_entity.pdbx_description
1 polymer ?
#
loop_
_entity_poly.entity_id
_entity_poly.type
_entity_poly.pdbx_seq_one_letter_code
_entity_poly.pdbx_strand_id
1 'polypeptide(L)'
;MLESVAITQTDADHADAVVRFRIFKDDKEKTTQTLKMVAENGRWVIDDIVSNHGSVLQAVNSENEKTLAALASLQKEQPEAFVAELFEHIADYSWPWTWVVSDSYRQAVNAFYKTTFKTANNPDEDMQIERQFIYDNPICFGEESLFSRVDEIRVLEKTADSARIHVRFTLTNGNNEEQELVLQRREGKWEIADFIRPNSGSLLKQIEAKTAARLKQ
;
A
#
# COMPACT_ATOMS: atom_id res chain seq x y z
N MET A 1 15.65 -18.23 -22.62
CA MET A 1 16.81 -18.55 -23.49
C MET A 1 17.25 -17.30 -24.25
N LEU A 2 18.51 -16.89 -24.08
CA LEU A 2 19.09 -15.74 -24.78
C LEU A 2 19.29 -16.08 -26.28
N GLU A 3 18.89 -15.18 -27.17
CA GLU A 3 19.09 -15.34 -28.62
C GLU A 3 20.20 -14.42 -29.15
N SER A 4 20.19 -13.14 -28.76
CA SER A 4 21.21 -12.19 -29.21
C SER A 4 21.36 -11.01 -28.26
N VAL A 5 22.55 -10.42 -28.27
CA VAL A 5 22.87 -9.14 -27.62
C VAL A 5 23.62 -8.27 -28.62
N ALA A 6 23.17 -7.04 -28.81
CA ALA A 6 23.85 -6.03 -29.61
C ALA A 6 24.08 -4.79 -28.74
N ILE A 7 25.32 -4.33 -28.64
CA ILE A 7 25.70 -3.19 -27.79
C ILE A 7 26.09 -2.02 -28.69
N THR A 8 25.51 -0.85 -28.42
CA THR A 8 25.85 0.42 -29.06
C THR A 8 26.28 1.39 -27.97
N GLN A 9 27.57 1.73 -27.94
CA GLN A 9 28.08 2.73 -26.99
C GLN A 9 27.70 4.13 -27.49
N THR A 10 27.02 4.91 -26.65
CA THR A 10 26.58 6.27 -26.97
C THR A 10 27.66 7.30 -26.61
N ASP A 11 28.36 7.09 -25.49
CA ASP A 11 29.51 7.90 -25.08
C ASP A 11 30.45 7.12 -24.13
N ALA A 12 31.41 7.80 -23.51
CA ALA A 12 32.40 7.17 -22.63
C ALA A 12 31.75 6.41 -21.45
N ASP A 13 30.61 6.90 -20.97
CA ASP A 13 29.96 6.42 -19.76
C ASP A 13 28.56 5.85 -20.02
N HIS A 14 28.05 5.86 -21.25
CA HIS A 14 26.71 5.34 -21.59
C HIS A 14 26.72 4.36 -22.76
N ALA A 15 25.87 3.34 -22.67
CA ALA A 15 25.66 2.37 -23.75
C ALA A 15 24.23 1.81 -23.76
N ASP A 16 23.77 1.41 -24.94
CA ASP A 16 22.52 0.69 -25.13
C ASP A 16 22.82 -0.78 -25.47
N ALA A 17 22.28 -1.72 -24.71
CA ALA A 17 22.32 -3.14 -25.04
C ALA A 17 20.93 -3.64 -25.46
N VAL A 18 20.76 -3.93 -26.75
CA VAL A 18 19.54 -4.55 -27.27
C VAL A 18 19.64 -6.06 -27.09
N VAL A 19 18.80 -6.59 -26.20
CA VAL A 19 18.77 -8.00 -25.82
C VAL A 19 17.51 -8.65 -26.38
N ARG A 20 17.68 -9.77 -27.08
CA ARG A 20 16.59 -10.60 -27.59
C ARG A 20 16.63 -11.97 -26.95
N PHE A 21 15.50 -12.41 -26.41
CA PHE A 21 15.41 -13.68 -25.70
C PHE A 21 13.99 -14.25 -25.76
N ARG A 22 13.85 -15.52 -25.38
CA ARG A 22 12.57 -16.18 -25.09
C ARG A 22 12.46 -16.43 -23.60
N ILE A 23 11.29 -16.31 -23.00
CA ILE A 23 11.10 -16.59 -21.57
C ILE A 23 11.32 -18.08 -21.35
N PHE A 24 10.56 -18.92 -22.05
CA PHE A 24 10.73 -20.37 -22.06
C PHE A 24 11.31 -20.86 -23.39
N LYS A 25 11.92 -22.05 -23.34
CA LYS A 25 12.61 -22.64 -24.49
C LYS A 25 11.67 -22.83 -25.70
N ASP A 26 10.43 -23.22 -25.42
CA ASP A 26 9.45 -23.59 -26.44
C ASP A 26 8.51 -22.44 -26.84
N ASP A 27 8.70 -21.25 -26.26
CA ASP A 27 7.89 -20.08 -26.60
C ASP A 27 8.07 -19.70 -28.07
N LYS A 28 6.95 -19.47 -28.76
CA LYS A 28 6.96 -18.92 -30.12
C LYS A 28 7.27 -17.42 -30.12
N GLU A 29 6.85 -16.74 -29.07
CA GLU A 29 7.06 -15.30 -28.91
C GLU A 29 8.48 -15.00 -28.42
N LYS A 30 9.00 -13.88 -28.90
CA LYS A 30 10.35 -13.40 -28.58
C LYS A 30 10.21 -12.05 -27.92
N THR A 31 10.89 -11.89 -26.80
CA THR A 31 10.98 -10.61 -26.10
C THR A 31 12.23 -9.87 -26.58
N THR A 32 12.08 -8.58 -26.84
CA THR A 32 13.19 -7.66 -27.13
C THR A 32 13.13 -6.52 -26.14
N GLN A 33 14.25 -6.22 -25.49
CA GLN A 33 14.38 -5.11 -24.55
C GLN A 33 15.71 -4.40 -24.80
N THR A 34 15.73 -3.10 -24.55
CA THR A 34 16.96 -2.29 -24.55
C THR A 34 17.34 -2.01 -23.10
N LEU A 35 18.52 -2.45 -22.70
CA LEU A 35 19.11 -2.08 -21.42
C LEU A 35 19.88 -0.78 -21.64
N LYS A 36 19.43 0.30 -21.01
CA LYS A 36 20.19 1.54 -20.90
C LYS A 36 21.24 1.34 -19.83
N MET A 37 22.51 1.53 -20.18
CA MET A 37 23.63 1.25 -19.29
C MET A 37 24.42 2.52 -19.02
N VAL A 38 24.91 2.65 -17.79
CA VAL A 38 25.78 3.72 -17.34
C VAL A 38 27.01 3.14 -16.62
N ALA A 39 28.17 3.77 -16.82
CA ALA A 39 29.40 3.43 -16.13
C ALA A 39 29.47 4.18 -14.80
N GLU A 40 29.37 3.44 -13.69
CA GLU A 40 29.47 4.00 -12.34
C GLU A 40 30.51 3.25 -11.53
N ASN A 41 31.40 3.98 -10.86
CA ASN A 41 32.43 3.40 -9.98
C ASN A 41 33.25 2.28 -10.65
N GLY A 42 33.58 2.46 -11.94
CA GLY A 42 34.38 1.50 -12.71
C GLY A 42 33.64 0.23 -13.14
N ARG A 43 32.30 0.18 -13.03
CA ARG A 43 31.46 -0.92 -13.53
C ARG A 43 30.29 -0.40 -14.35
N TRP A 44 29.85 -1.19 -15.33
CA TRP A 44 28.62 -0.92 -16.05
C TRP A 44 27.42 -1.43 -15.25
N VAL A 45 26.43 -0.57 -15.04
CA VAL A 45 25.15 -0.90 -14.41
C VAL A 45 24.00 -0.62 -15.39
N ILE A 46 22.86 -1.28 -15.19
CA ILE A 46 21.65 -1.00 -15.95
C ILE A 46 20.93 0.15 -15.24
N ASP A 47 20.76 1.26 -15.94
CA ASP A 47 20.03 2.44 -15.50
C ASP A 47 18.52 2.30 -15.77
N ASP A 48 18.17 1.78 -16.95
CA ASP A 48 16.77 1.58 -17.36
C ASP A 48 16.60 0.37 -18.28
N ILE A 49 15.39 -0.15 -18.32
CA ILE A 49 14.96 -1.24 -19.20
C ILE A 49 13.80 -0.72 -20.04
N VAL A 50 14.01 -0.66 -21.35
CA VAL A 50 13.01 -0.20 -22.32
C VAL A 50 12.49 -1.39 -23.12
N SER A 51 11.18 -1.59 -23.08
CA SER A 51 10.49 -2.65 -23.84
C SER A 51 9.43 -2.05 -24.78
N ASN A 52 8.62 -2.91 -25.40
CA ASN A 52 7.40 -2.50 -26.09
C ASN A 52 6.36 -1.83 -25.16
N HIS A 53 6.49 -1.99 -23.84
CA HIS A 53 5.67 -1.32 -22.84
C HIS A 53 6.27 0.02 -22.36
N GLY A 54 7.41 0.44 -22.92
CA GLY A 54 8.11 1.66 -22.52
C GLY A 54 9.21 1.42 -21.50
N SER A 55 9.64 2.51 -20.87
CA SER A 55 10.69 2.58 -19.85
C SER A 55 10.18 2.15 -18.48
N VAL A 56 10.89 1.22 -17.83
CA VAL A 56 10.60 0.81 -16.45
C VAL A 56 10.85 1.95 -15.48
N LEU A 57 11.96 2.67 -15.63
CA LEU A 57 12.30 3.81 -14.78
C LEU A 57 11.22 4.90 -14.85
N GLN A 58 10.75 5.24 -16.05
CA GLN A 58 9.69 6.22 -16.24
C GLN A 58 8.37 5.74 -15.62
N ALA A 59 8.01 4.46 -15.78
CA ALA A 59 6.81 3.91 -15.19
C ALA A 59 6.85 3.99 -13.65
N VAL A 60 7.97 3.58 -13.04
CA VAL A 60 8.15 3.66 -11.58
C VAL A 60 8.09 5.10 -11.09
N ASN A 61 8.77 6.03 -11.77
CA ASN A 61 8.76 7.44 -11.37
C ASN A 61 7.36 8.07 -11.50
N SER A 62 6.64 7.77 -12.58
CA SER A 62 5.27 8.25 -12.78
C SER A 62 4.31 7.72 -11.71
N GLU A 63 4.40 6.43 -11.35
CA GLU A 63 3.61 5.88 -10.26
C GLU A 63 3.98 6.51 -8.91
N ASN A 64 5.28 6.68 -8.62
CA ASN A 64 5.72 7.37 -7.40
C ASN A 64 5.18 8.81 -7.32
N GLU A 65 5.19 9.57 -8.42
CA GLU A 65 4.63 10.92 -8.47
C GLU A 65 3.12 10.93 -8.19
N LYS A 66 2.36 10.00 -8.78
CA LYS A 66 0.92 9.85 -8.49
C LYS A 66 0.67 9.55 -7.02
N THR A 67 1.42 8.62 -6.45
CA THR A 67 1.32 8.25 -5.04
C THR A 67 1.65 9.43 -4.13
N LEU A 68 2.73 10.17 -4.41
CA LEU A 68 3.10 11.37 -3.66
C LEU A 68 2.04 12.47 -3.77
N ALA A 69 1.44 12.64 -4.95
CA ALA A 69 0.35 13.59 -5.16
C ALA A 69 -0.90 13.22 -4.35
N ALA A 70 -1.29 11.94 -4.33
CA ALA A 70 -2.40 11.45 -3.50
C ALA A 70 -2.13 11.65 -2.01
N LEU A 71 -0.94 11.28 -1.51
CA LEU A 71 -0.58 11.50 -0.11
C LEU A 71 -0.59 12.99 0.28
N ALA A 72 -0.15 13.85 -0.64
CA ALA A 72 -0.19 15.30 -0.43
C ALA A 72 -1.63 15.83 -0.42
N SER A 73 -2.50 15.30 -1.29
CA SER A 73 -3.91 15.74 -1.38
C SER A 73 -4.71 15.38 -0.12
N LEU A 74 -4.38 14.26 0.54
CA LEU A 74 -4.97 13.86 1.82
C LEU A 74 -4.79 14.91 2.92
N GLN A 75 -3.67 15.64 2.94
CA GLN A 75 -3.31 16.52 4.05
C GLN A 75 -4.11 17.83 4.05
N LYS A 76 -5.38 17.72 4.44
CA LYS A 76 -6.31 18.84 4.62
C LYS A 76 -6.16 19.46 6.00
N GLU A 77 -6.57 20.71 6.14
CA GLU A 77 -6.59 21.38 7.44
C GLU A 77 -7.62 20.74 8.38
N GLN A 78 -8.82 20.47 7.86
CA GLN A 78 -9.93 19.90 8.63
C GLN A 78 -9.89 18.35 8.60
N PRO A 79 -10.04 17.66 9.74
CA PRO A 79 -9.97 16.20 9.82
C PRO A 79 -11.09 15.51 9.01
N GLU A 80 -12.29 16.07 8.98
CA GLU A 80 -13.39 15.56 8.15
C GLU A 80 -13.09 15.62 6.64
N ALA A 81 -12.33 16.62 6.20
CA ALA A 81 -11.91 16.74 4.81
C ALA A 81 -10.76 15.77 4.49
N PHE A 82 -9.85 15.52 5.44
CA PHE A 82 -8.87 14.43 5.34
C PHE A 82 -9.57 13.08 5.16
N VAL A 83 -10.62 12.80 5.96
CA VAL A 83 -11.40 11.56 5.84
C VAL A 83 -12.18 11.49 4.52
N ALA A 84 -12.78 12.59 4.06
CA ALA A 84 -13.47 12.60 2.78
C ALA A 84 -12.52 12.25 1.62
N GLU A 85 -11.38 12.93 1.54
CA GLU A 85 -10.34 12.67 0.52
C GLU A 85 -9.81 11.23 0.60
N LEU A 86 -9.64 10.70 1.82
CA LEU A 86 -9.21 9.33 2.05
C LEU A 86 -10.14 8.31 1.36
N PHE A 87 -11.45 8.51 1.46
CA PHE A 87 -12.43 7.62 0.84
C PHE A 87 -12.58 7.85 -0.67
N GLU A 88 -12.26 9.04 -1.18
CA GLU A 88 -12.17 9.27 -2.64
C GLU A 88 -11.04 8.45 -3.26
N HIS A 89 -9.94 8.23 -2.53
CA HIS A 89 -8.78 7.48 -2.99
C HIS A 89 -8.75 6.01 -2.56
N ILE A 90 -9.82 5.46 -1.96
CA ILE A 90 -9.77 4.09 -1.42
C ILE A 90 -9.67 3.02 -2.50
N ALA A 91 -10.22 3.29 -3.69
CA ALA A 91 -10.11 2.40 -4.85
C ALA A 91 -8.84 2.64 -5.67
N ASP A 92 -8.03 3.64 -5.31
CA ASP A 92 -6.79 3.92 -6.01
C ASP A 92 -5.72 2.94 -5.56
N TYR A 93 -5.33 2.03 -6.46
CA TYR A 93 -4.23 1.08 -6.23
C TYR A 93 -2.85 1.74 -6.03
N SER A 94 -2.77 3.07 -6.06
CA SER A 94 -1.52 3.83 -6.01
C SER A 94 -0.90 3.90 -4.61
N TRP A 95 -1.62 3.55 -3.54
CA TRP A 95 -1.07 3.63 -2.18
C TRP A 95 -1.71 2.63 -1.21
N PRO A 96 -0.94 2.02 -0.27
CA PRO A 96 -1.48 1.12 0.73
C PRO A 96 -2.02 1.87 1.95
N TRP A 97 -3.15 1.43 2.51
CA TRP A 97 -3.77 1.99 3.72
C TRP A 97 -2.79 2.11 4.92
N THR A 98 -1.74 1.31 4.95
CA THR A 98 -0.69 1.34 5.98
C THR A 98 0.12 2.63 6.02
N TRP A 99 -0.01 3.51 5.03
CA TRP A 99 0.72 4.78 4.96
C TRP A 99 -0.03 5.96 5.61
N VAL A 100 -1.32 5.80 5.90
CA VAL A 100 -2.12 6.84 6.58
C VAL A 100 -2.37 6.55 8.04
N VAL A 101 -1.88 5.40 8.54
CA VAL A 101 -1.98 5.03 9.95
C VAL A 101 -0.74 5.48 10.72
N SER A 102 -0.92 5.74 12.01
CA SER A 102 0.16 6.14 12.91
C SER A 102 1.28 5.09 13.00
N ASP A 103 2.48 5.55 13.36
CA ASP A 103 3.62 4.68 13.63
C ASP A 103 3.29 3.59 14.66
N SER A 104 2.56 3.94 15.72
CA SER A 104 2.14 3.00 16.77
C SER A 104 1.25 1.90 16.22
N TYR A 105 0.25 2.25 15.41
CA TYR A 105 -0.63 1.28 14.76
C TYR A 105 0.17 0.35 13.85
N ARG A 106 1.05 0.92 13.02
CA ARG A 106 1.93 0.16 12.11
C ARG A 106 2.85 -0.80 12.88
N GLN A 107 3.40 -0.37 14.01
CA GLN A 107 4.22 -1.22 14.88
C GLN A 107 3.41 -2.38 15.48
N ALA A 108 2.17 -2.14 15.91
CA ALA A 108 1.30 -3.19 16.43
C ALA A 108 0.98 -4.26 15.38
N VAL A 109 0.60 -3.85 14.17
CA VAL A 109 0.37 -4.77 13.04
C VAL A 109 1.62 -5.58 12.72
N ASN A 110 2.79 -4.93 12.66
CA ASN A 110 4.07 -5.61 12.39
C ASN A 110 4.45 -6.61 13.50
N ALA A 111 4.19 -6.29 14.76
CA ALA A 111 4.41 -7.20 15.87
C ALA A 111 3.49 -8.42 15.79
N PHE A 112 2.21 -8.18 15.52
CA PHE A 112 1.22 -9.23 15.32
C PHE A 112 1.60 -10.17 14.18
N TYR A 113 1.88 -9.62 12.99
CA TYR A 113 2.34 -10.36 11.82
C TYR A 113 3.50 -11.30 12.14
N LYS A 114 4.52 -10.77 12.83
CA LYS A 114 5.70 -11.55 13.25
C LYS A 114 5.38 -12.66 14.25
N THR A 115 4.33 -12.53 15.05
CA THR A 115 3.93 -13.60 15.98
C THR A 115 3.04 -14.65 15.34
N THR A 116 2.19 -14.27 14.38
CA THR A 116 1.27 -15.19 13.70
C THR A 116 2.02 -16.16 12.79
N PHE A 117 2.95 -15.69 11.95
CA PHE A 117 3.62 -16.53 10.94
C PHE A 117 4.94 -17.17 11.38
N LYS A 118 5.26 -17.15 12.69
CA LYS A 118 6.46 -17.81 13.23
C LYS A 118 6.27 -19.30 13.45
N THR A 119 5.04 -19.74 13.71
CA THR A 119 4.69 -21.14 14.00
C THR A 119 4.18 -21.79 12.71
N ALA A 120 4.89 -22.80 12.22
CA ALA A 120 4.69 -23.45 10.91
C ALA A 120 3.39 -24.27 10.76
N ASN A 121 2.33 -23.97 11.51
CA ASN A 121 1.07 -24.70 11.45
C ASN A 121 0.11 -23.96 10.52
N ASN A 122 0.06 -24.42 9.27
CA ASN A 122 -0.93 -24.07 8.25
C ASN A 122 -1.13 -22.55 8.02
N PRO A 123 -0.17 -21.87 7.37
CA PRO A 123 -0.22 -20.43 7.15
C PRO A 123 -1.51 -19.97 6.42
N ASP A 124 -2.10 -20.80 5.56
CA ASP A 124 -3.31 -20.44 4.84
C ASP A 124 -4.54 -20.29 5.75
N GLU A 125 -4.65 -21.14 6.77
CA GLU A 125 -5.78 -21.11 7.72
C GLU A 125 -5.65 -19.94 8.69
N ASP A 126 -4.44 -19.70 9.20
CA ASP A 126 -4.11 -18.52 10.00
C ASP A 126 -4.32 -17.22 9.22
N MET A 127 -3.98 -17.19 7.92
CA MET A 127 -4.23 -16.06 7.04
C MET A 127 -5.73 -15.73 6.93
N GLN A 128 -6.59 -16.75 6.83
CA GLN A 128 -8.03 -16.54 6.74
C GLN A 128 -8.63 -16.07 8.08
N ILE A 129 -8.24 -16.70 9.19
CA ILE A 129 -8.76 -16.38 10.52
C ILE A 129 -8.36 -14.96 10.95
N GLU A 130 -7.12 -14.56 10.64
CA GLU A 130 -6.55 -13.30 11.11
C GLU A 130 -6.51 -12.21 10.03
N ARG A 131 -7.21 -12.42 8.91
CA ARG A 131 -7.23 -11.52 7.75
C ARG A 131 -7.53 -10.07 8.14
N GLN A 132 -8.50 -9.89 9.04
CA GLN A 132 -8.95 -8.58 9.52
C GLN A 132 -7.86 -7.73 10.19
N PHE A 133 -6.77 -8.34 10.67
CA PHE A 133 -5.70 -7.65 11.40
C PHE A 133 -4.45 -7.41 10.54
N ILE A 134 -4.34 -8.07 9.39
CA ILE A 134 -3.11 -8.08 8.58
C ILE A 134 -3.38 -7.63 7.14
N TYR A 135 -4.41 -8.18 6.51
CA TYR A 135 -4.61 -8.08 5.07
C TYR A 135 -5.79 -7.18 4.71
N ASP A 136 -6.88 -7.26 5.47
CA ASP A 136 -8.06 -6.44 5.21
C ASP A 136 -7.73 -4.96 5.43
N ASN A 137 -8.17 -4.11 4.51
CA ASN A 137 -8.06 -2.68 4.69
C ASN A 137 -9.03 -2.24 5.79
N PRO A 138 -8.54 -1.74 6.94
CA PRO A 138 -9.41 -1.39 8.06
C PRO A 138 -10.30 -0.18 7.74
N ILE A 139 -9.95 0.64 6.74
CA ILE A 139 -10.74 1.82 6.35
C ILE A 139 -12.06 1.41 5.68
N CYS A 140 -12.07 0.34 4.88
CA CYS A 140 -13.26 -0.14 4.16
C CYS A 140 -13.70 -1.58 4.52
N PHE A 141 -13.17 -2.16 5.61
CA PHE A 141 -13.53 -3.48 6.11
C PHE A 141 -13.21 -4.63 5.12
N GLY A 142 -12.06 -4.57 4.45
CA GLY A 142 -11.61 -5.67 3.60
C GLY A 142 -11.06 -5.19 2.27
N GLU A 143 -11.55 -5.80 1.20
CA GLU A 143 -11.08 -5.55 -0.16
C GLU A 143 -11.62 -4.20 -0.66
N GLU A 144 -10.72 -3.35 -1.15
CA GLU A 144 -11.02 -2.00 -1.63
C GLU A 144 -12.07 -2.00 -2.76
N SER A 145 -12.11 -3.07 -3.57
CA SER A 145 -13.07 -3.27 -4.65
C SER A 145 -14.52 -3.43 -4.17
N LEU A 146 -14.73 -3.72 -2.89
CA LEU A 146 -16.05 -3.82 -2.29
C LEU A 146 -16.59 -2.47 -1.83
N PHE A 147 -15.75 -1.43 -1.74
CA PHE A 147 -16.23 -0.09 -1.40
C PHE A 147 -17.08 0.48 -2.55
N SER A 148 -18.25 1.05 -2.22
CA SER A 148 -19.10 1.72 -3.21
C SER A 148 -19.14 3.23 -3.03
N ARG A 149 -19.51 3.71 -1.85
CA ARG A 149 -19.63 5.15 -1.57
C ARG A 149 -19.68 5.44 -0.08
N VAL A 150 -19.33 6.66 0.30
CA VAL A 150 -19.59 7.20 1.64
C VAL A 150 -21.03 7.69 1.74
N ASP A 151 -21.73 7.33 2.80
CA ASP A 151 -23.08 7.80 3.10
C ASP A 151 -23.10 8.90 4.17
N GLU A 152 -22.16 8.88 5.12
CA GLU A 152 -22.06 9.88 6.18
C GLU A 152 -20.60 10.04 6.66
N ILE A 153 -20.18 11.29 6.87
CA ILE A 153 -18.98 11.65 7.64
C ILE A 153 -19.44 12.63 8.71
N ARG A 154 -19.23 12.28 9.98
CA ARG A 154 -19.65 13.10 11.12
C ARG A 154 -18.53 13.26 12.13
N VAL A 155 -18.16 14.49 12.42
CA VAL A 155 -17.21 14.82 13.49
C VAL A 155 -17.90 14.56 14.85
N LEU A 156 -17.31 13.69 15.68
CA LEU A 156 -17.76 13.44 17.04
C LEU A 156 -16.99 14.29 18.06
N GLU A 157 -15.67 14.33 17.91
CA GLU A 157 -14.75 15.09 18.76
C GLU A 157 -13.67 15.72 17.89
N LYS A 158 -13.19 16.92 18.25
CA LYS A 158 -12.17 17.64 17.49
C LYS A 158 -11.39 18.61 18.36
N THR A 159 -10.07 18.54 18.25
CA THR A 159 -9.11 19.50 18.78
C THR A 159 -8.17 19.94 17.66
N ALA A 160 -7.14 20.73 18.00
CA ALA A 160 -6.11 21.12 17.03
C ALA A 160 -5.29 19.91 16.52
N ASP A 161 -5.10 18.91 17.39
CA ASP A 161 -4.17 17.80 17.16
C ASP A 161 -4.83 16.41 17.21
N SER A 162 -6.14 16.34 17.40
CA SER A 162 -6.88 15.08 17.42
C SER A 162 -8.31 15.24 16.93
N ALA A 163 -8.88 14.17 16.39
CA ALA A 163 -10.29 14.11 16.08
C ALA A 163 -10.83 12.69 16.18
N ARG A 164 -12.13 12.57 16.41
CA ARG A 164 -12.87 11.31 16.33
C ARG A 164 -13.97 11.50 15.30
N ILE A 165 -13.88 10.77 14.20
CA ILE A 165 -14.77 10.93 13.05
C ILE A 165 -15.58 9.65 12.87
N HIS A 166 -16.90 9.74 12.96
CA HIS A 166 -17.79 8.67 12.56
C HIS A 166 -17.94 8.64 11.04
N VAL A 167 -17.86 7.46 10.45
CA VAL A 167 -18.07 7.23 9.02
C VAL A 167 -19.05 6.08 8.83
N ARG A 168 -20.02 6.28 7.94
CA ARG A 168 -20.88 5.24 7.40
C ARG A 168 -20.74 5.18 5.89
N PHE A 169 -20.63 3.98 5.34
CA PHE A 169 -20.45 3.78 3.91
C PHE A 169 -21.16 2.51 3.44
N THR A 170 -21.46 2.48 2.14
CA THR A 170 -22.13 1.37 1.47
C THR A 170 -21.08 0.56 0.70
N LEU A 171 -21.21 -0.77 0.77
CA LEU A 171 -20.45 -1.73 -0.03
C LEU A 171 -21.17 -2.05 -1.36
N THR A 172 -20.45 -2.61 -2.33
CA THR A 172 -20.99 -2.96 -3.66
C THR A 172 -22.10 -4.01 -3.62
N ASN A 173 -22.16 -4.82 -2.56
CA ASN A 173 -23.23 -5.78 -2.31
C ASN A 173 -24.50 -5.14 -1.67
N GLY A 174 -24.49 -3.84 -1.40
CA GLY A 174 -25.58 -3.09 -0.78
C GLY A 174 -25.60 -3.12 0.74
N ASN A 175 -24.65 -3.79 1.40
CA ASN A 175 -24.50 -3.72 2.85
C ASN A 175 -23.96 -2.35 3.27
N ASN A 176 -24.35 -1.93 4.47
CA ASN A 176 -23.83 -0.72 5.10
C ASN A 176 -22.88 -1.11 6.22
N GLU A 177 -21.73 -0.45 6.25
CA GLU A 177 -20.75 -0.56 7.33
C GLU A 177 -20.57 0.80 7.99
N GLU A 178 -20.23 0.79 9.27
CA GLU A 178 -19.96 2.00 10.02
C GLU A 178 -18.81 1.80 11.00
N GLN A 179 -18.04 2.85 11.24
CA GLN A 179 -16.95 2.85 12.20
C GLN A 179 -16.61 4.27 12.64
N GLU A 180 -15.71 4.37 13.61
CA GLU A 180 -15.08 5.63 13.95
C GLU A 180 -13.58 5.58 13.67
N LEU A 181 -13.07 6.64 13.06
CA LEU A 181 -11.65 6.87 12.85
C LEU A 181 -11.15 7.77 13.98
N VAL A 182 -10.17 7.29 14.74
CA VAL A 182 -9.43 8.12 15.70
C VAL A 182 -8.25 8.72 14.96
N LEU A 183 -8.22 10.03 14.85
CA LEU A 183 -7.19 10.78 14.14
C LEU A 183 -6.29 11.51 15.13
N GLN A 184 -5.02 11.62 14.78
CA GLN A 184 -4.08 12.50 15.45
C GLN A 184 -3.29 13.31 14.43
N ARG A 185 -2.80 14.46 14.86
CA ARG A 185 -1.96 15.33 14.05
C ARG A 185 -0.52 15.25 14.54
N ARG A 186 0.39 14.88 13.65
CA ARG A 186 1.83 14.82 13.93
C ARG A 186 2.59 15.52 12.83
N GLU A 187 3.49 16.42 13.21
CA GLU A 187 4.30 17.20 12.24
C GLU A 187 3.43 17.92 11.19
N GLY A 188 2.27 18.42 11.64
CA GLY A 188 1.30 19.12 10.80
C GLY A 188 0.39 18.24 9.94
N LYS A 189 0.60 16.92 9.95
CA LYS A 189 -0.12 15.93 9.12
C LYS A 189 -1.13 15.13 9.93
N TRP A 190 -2.28 14.87 9.34
CA TRP A 190 -3.28 13.94 9.89
C TRP A 190 -2.87 12.50 9.59
N GLU A 191 -3.02 11.64 10.60
CA GLU A 191 -2.86 10.20 10.51
C GLU A 191 -3.93 9.50 11.37
N ILE A 192 -4.27 8.26 11.01
CA ILE A 192 -5.23 7.43 11.73
C ILE A 192 -4.51 6.71 12.86
N ALA A 193 -4.85 7.04 14.10
CA ALA A 193 -4.33 6.39 15.29
C ALA A 193 -5.01 5.03 15.55
N ASP A 194 -6.31 4.91 15.28
CA ASP A 194 -7.09 3.70 15.55
C ASP A 194 -8.41 3.66 14.75
N PHE A 195 -9.00 2.46 14.68
CA PHE A 195 -10.31 2.18 14.11
C PHE A 195 -11.21 1.61 15.20
N ILE A 196 -12.32 2.27 15.50
CA ILE A 196 -13.29 1.80 16.50
C ILE A 196 -14.49 1.19 15.77
N ARG A 197 -14.64 -0.13 15.90
CA ARG A 197 -15.76 -0.86 15.30
C ARG A 197 -16.97 -0.86 16.24
N PRO A 198 -18.20 -0.80 15.71
CA PRO A 198 -19.39 -1.08 16.47
C PRO A 198 -19.27 -2.46 17.14
N ASN A 199 -19.61 -2.56 18.42
CA ASN A 199 -19.61 -3.79 19.22
C ASN A 199 -18.23 -4.43 19.51
N SER A 200 -17.22 -4.24 18.67
CA SER A 200 -15.87 -4.81 18.87
C SER A 200 -14.86 -3.83 19.45
N GLY A 201 -15.12 -2.52 19.36
CA GLY A 201 -14.26 -1.48 19.91
C GLY A 201 -12.97 -1.28 19.12
N SER A 202 -11.90 -0.88 19.81
CA SER A 202 -10.60 -0.55 19.23
C SER A 202 -9.96 -1.74 18.52
N LEU A 203 -9.64 -1.57 17.24
CA LEU A 203 -8.90 -2.56 16.46
C LEU A 203 -7.45 -2.65 16.93
N LEU A 204 -6.81 -1.50 17.25
CA LEU A 204 -5.46 -1.47 17.78
C LEU A 204 -5.33 -2.30 19.07
N LYS A 205 -6.27 -2.13 20.01
CA LYS A 205 -6.26 -2.88 21.28
C LYS A 205 -6.46 -4.38 21.07
N GLN A 206 -7.27 -4.77 20.09
CA GLN A 206 -7.45 -6.18 19.73
C GLN A 206 -6.15 -6.79 19.18
N ILE A 207 -5.46 -6.06 18.28
CA ILE A 207 -4.15 -6.47 17.73
C ILE A 207 -3.12 -6.63 18.85
N GLU A 208 -3.02 -5.65 19.76
CA GLU A 208 -2.11 -5.69 20.92
C GLU A 208 -2.42 -6.87 21.85
N ALA A 209 -3.69 -7.08 22.18
CA ALA A 209 -4.13 -8.15 23.08
C ALA A 209 -3.84 -9.54 22.49
N LYS A 210 -4.12 -9.75 21.20
CA LYS A 210 -3.83 -11.01 20.52
C LYS A 210 -2.32 -11.26 20.41
N THR A 211 -1.54 -10.24 20.07
CA THR A 211 -0.07 -10.33 20.06
C THR A 211 0.45 -10.77 21.43
N ALA A 212 -0.03 -10.14 22.51
CA ALA A 212 0.36 -10.47 23.87
C ALA A 212 -0.07 -11.89 24.29
N ALA A 213 -1.24 -12.36 23.85
CA ALA A 213 -1.69 -13.73 24.10
C ALA A 213 -0.79 -14.77 23.41
N ARG A 214 -0.38 -14.53 22.16
CA ARG A 214 0.54 -15.41 21.42
C ARG A 214 1.92 -15.48 22.03
N LEU A 215 2.45 -14.37 22.54
CA LEU A 215 3.77 -14.35 23.19
C LEU A 215 3.82 -15.13 24.52
N LYS A 216 2.67 -15.51 25.08
CA LYS A 216 2.56 -16.34 26.30
C LYS A 216 2.43 -17.84 26.00
N GLN A 217 2.23 -18.22 24.74
CA GLN A 217 2.17 -19.61 24.27
C GLN A 217 3.58 -20.12 23.98
#